data_AF-A0A5J9UEM5-F1
#
_entry.id   AF-A0A5J9UEM5-F1
#
_cell.length_a   1.000
_cell.length_b   1.000
_cell.length_c   1.000
_cell.angle_alpha   90.00
_cell.angle_beta   90.00
_cell.angle_gamma   90.00
#
_symmetry.space_group_name_H-M   'P 1'
#
loop_
_entity.id
_entity.type
_entity.pdbx_description
1 polymer ?
#
loop_
_entity_poly.entity_id
_entity_poly.type
_entity_poly.pdbx_seq_one_letter_code
_entity_poly.pdbx_strand_id
1 'polypeptide(L)'
;ANKDSTTLAPYGSVPAFPATAPPPAPRRALREYDLPAATNRQPYDAVGDELRHPIVLVPGLSCSELEARLTDAYRPSKPRCGAMKGKAWFGLWKNCSALPAHDHVPCFMEQMSLVYDPDADDYRNIPGVETRVPGFGSTVDWCLEVLKDELERIGYRDGDTLFGAAYDLRHTPPIPGQPSRVYARYFRQLTALIEDASRKQQGRKAILLGHSFGGTVALEFARTAPAAWRDRYIKHLLLVSPLPAMGFVYPVYDFVSGSGLLYVPTTIALSLRPMWRSFQSAVASFPSPTLFGDDTPLVITERRNYTARDMADLLADVGAAGAVEPFRRRAVPRMSCFQAPMVPVTCVNGVGHDTPE
;
A
#
# COMPACT_ATOMS: atom_id res chain seq x y z
N ALA A 1 11.29 -59.52 -0.38
CA ALA A 1 10.42 -59.13 -1.50
C ALA A 1 9.02 -59.65 -1.20
N ASN A 2 8.26 -58.95 -0.36
CA ASN A 2 7.27 -57.90 -0.70
C ASN A 2 6.08 -58.40 -1.51
N LYS A 3 4.96 -58.65 -0.82
CA LYS A 3 3.59 -58.20 -1.15
C LYS A 3 2.64 -58.65 -0.03
N ASP A 4 2.60 -57.89 1.05
CA ASP A 4 1.46 -57.91 1.97
C ASP A 4 0.65 -56.64 1.74
N SER A 5 -0.56 -56.85 1.22
CA SER A 5 -1.63 -55.89 1.15
C SER A 5 -2.22 -55.72 2.55
N THR A 6 -2.04 -54.55 3.15
CA THR A 6 -2.80 -54.16 4.33
C THR A 6 -3.50 -52.84 4.06
N THR A 7 -4.83 -52.96 4.05
CA THR A 7 -5.85 -51.94 3.90
C THR A 7 -5.65 -50.83 4.94
N LEU A 8 -5.41 -49.60 4.50
CA LEU A 8 -5.42 -48.41 5.36
C LEU A 8 -6.85 -47.85 5.44
N ALA A 9 -7.34 -47.77 6.67
CA ALA A 9 -8.61 -47.18 7.06
C ALA A 9 -8.69 -45.69 6.69
N PRO A 10 -9.90 -45.14 6.47
CA PRO A 10 -10.08 -43.73 6.10
C PRO A 10 -9.61 -42.82 7.22
N TYR A 11 -8.80 -41.81 6.86
CA TYR A 11 -8.42 -40.72 7.75
C TYR A 11 -9.67 -40.05 8.33
N GLY A 12 -9.68 -39.94 9.66
CA GLY A 12 -10.74 -39.33 10.42
C GLY A 12 -11.03 -37.89 10.00
N SER A 13 -12.31 -37.56 10.00
CA SER A 13 -12.85 -36.22 9.91
C SER A 13 -12.18 -35.28 10.91
N VAL A 14 -11.51 -34.26 10.39
CA VAL A 14 -11.08 -33.08 11.15
C VAL A 14 -12.36 -32.40 11.67
N PRO A 15 -12.47 -32.08 12.97
CA PRO A 15 -13.65 -31.40 13.49
C PRO A 15 -13.71 -29.99 12.89
N ALA A 16 -14.85 -29.67 12.26
CA ALA A 16 -15.17 -28.33 11.83
C ALA A 16 -15.21 -27.40 13.05
N PHE A 17 -14.45 -26.31 13.00
CA PHE A 17 -14.63 -25.20 13.95
C PHE A 17 -16.06 -24.68 13.82
N PRO A 18 -16.77 -24.43 14.94
CA PRO A 18 -18.11 -23.88 14.88
C PRO A 18 -18.03 -22.49 14.24
N ALA A 19 -18.91 -22.24 13.26
CA ALA A 19 -19.12 -20.94 12.68
C ALA A 19 -19.38 -19.94 13.83
N THR A 20 -18.50 -18.96 13.98
CA THR A 20 -18.72 -17.83 14.88
C THR A 20 -20.03 -17.15 14.49
N ALA A 21 -20.95 -17.05 15.45
CA ALA A 21 -22.24 -16.39 15.29
C ALA A 21 -22.06 -14.95 14.76
N PRO A 22 -23.01 -14.43 13.97
CA PRO A 22 -22.95 -13.05 13.51
C PRO A 22 -22.95 -12.08 14.71
N PRO A 23 -22.26 -10.93 14.61
CA PRO A 23 -22.23 -9.96 15.68
C PRO A 23 -23.64 -9.45 16.01
N PRO A 24 -23.97 -9.23 17.29
CA PRO A 24 -25.26 -8.64 17.65
C PRO A 24 -25.38 -7.23 17.07
N ALA A 25 -26.57 -6.91 16.57
CA ALA A 25 -26.91 -5.58 16.06
C ALA A 25 -26.54 -4.49 17.10
N PRO A 26 -26.03 -3.32 16.66
CA PRO A 26 -25.58 -2.29 17.58
C PRO A 26 -26.74 -1.80 18.45
N ARG A 27 -26.64 -2.07 19.75
CA ARG A 27 -27.51 -1.46 20.76
C ARG A 27 -27.21 0.04 20.80
N ARG A 28 -28.24 0.80 20.46
CA ARG A 28 -28.33 2.26 20.54
C ARG A 28 -27.97 2.74 21.96
N ALA A 29 -26.79 3.33 22.13
CA ALA A 29 -26.43 4.15 23.29
C ALA A 29 -25.22 5.04 22.96
N LEU A 30 -25.40 6.01 22.06
CA LEU A 30 -24.55 7.20 22.06
C LEU A 30 -25.05 8.07 23.23
N ARG A 31 -24.26 8.15 24.30
CA ARG A 31 -24.39 9.25 25.25
C ARG A 31 -23.96 10.52 24.53
N GLU A 32 -24.91 11.44 24.39
CA GLU A 32 -24.70 12.81 23.96
C GLU A 32 -23.62 13.45 24.82
N TYR A 33 -22.51 13.87 24.19
CA TYR A 33 -21.68 14.93 24.74
C TYR A 33 -22.24 16.25 24.22
N ASP A 34 -23.11 16.85 25.02
CA ASP A 34 -23.58 18.22 24.84
C ASP A 34 -22.40 19.19 24.89
N LEU A 35 -22.04 19.76 23.73
CA LEU A 35 -21.32 21.02 23.65
C LEU A 35 -22.34 22.11 23.29
N PRO A 36 -22.39 23.22 24.04
CA PRO A 36 -23.47 24.20 23.91
C PRO A 36 -23.52 24.81 22.51
N ALA A 37 -24.73 24.78 21.95
CA ALA A 37 -25.08 25.35 20.66
C ALA A 37 -24.71 26.85 20.61
N ALA A 38 -23.68 27.19 19.83
CA ALA A 38 -23.50 28.54 19.32
C ALA A 38 -24.46 28.75 18.14
N THR A 39 -25.69 29.14 18.47
CA THR A 39 -26.66 29.69 17.53
C THR A 39 -26.20 31.05 17.02
N ASN A 40 -25.65 31.09 15.81
CA ASN A 40 -25.78 32.21 14.86
C ASN A 40 -25.15 31.80 13.53
N ARG A 41 -25.92 31.11 12.67
CA ARG A 41 -25.56 30.96 11.26
C ARG A 41 -26.28 32.05 10.47
N GLN A 42 -25.53 33.07 10.07
CA GLN A 42 -25.95 33.98 9.00
C GLN A 42 -26.04 33.23 7.66
N PRO A 43 -26.83 33.72 6.71
CA PRO A 43 -26.98 33.10 5.38
C PRO A 43 -25.63 33.02 4.68
N TYR A 44 -25.40 31.93 3.95
CA TYR A 44 -24.23 31.72 3.11
C TYR A 44 -24.11 32.83 2.06
N ASP A 45 -23.36 33.88 2.41
CA ASP A 45 -22.71 34.73 1.42
C ASP A 45 -21.67 33.88 0.69
N ALA A 46 -21.63 34.00 -0.64
CA ALA A 46 -20.66 33.34 -1.49
C ALA A 46 -19.25 33.59 -0.96
N VAL A 47 -18.63 32.56 -0.39
CA VAL A 47 -17.24 32.60 0.06
C VAL A 47 -16.39 32.81 -1.19
N GLY A 48 -15.86 34.02 -1.37
CA GLY A 48 -14.89 34.33 -2.42
C GLY A 48 -13.66 33.43 -2.31
N ASP A 49 -12.82 33.42 -3.36
CA ASP A 49 -11.56 32.67 -3.45
C ASP A 49 -10.61 32.95 -2.27
N GLU A 50 -10.88 32.31 -1.14
CA GLU A 50 -10.05 32.38 0.03
C GLU A 50 -8.84 31.48 -0.23
N LEU A 51 -7.66 32.09 -0.31
CA LEU A 51 -6.43 31.36 -0.59
C LEU A 51 -6.17 30.30 0.49
N ARG A 52 -6.11 29.02 0.08
CA ARG A 52 -5.91 27.87 0.97
C ARG A 52 -4.52 27.29 0.78
N HIS A 53 -4.00 26.64 1.82
CA HIS A 53 -2.85 25.77 1.64
C HIS A 53 -3.31 24.57 0.81
N PRO A 54 -2.72 24.30 -0.37
CA PRO A 54 -3.15 23.17 -1.17
C PRO A 54 -2.90 21.85 -0.41
N ILE A 55 -3.85 20.92 -0.48
CA ILE A 55 -3.75 19.60 0.13
C ILE A 55 -3.48 18.56 -0.96
N VAL A 56 -2.44 17.76 -0.75
CA VAL A 56 -2.16 16.59 -1.60
C VAL A 56 -2.41 15.32 -0.78
N LEU A 57 -3.40 14.53 -1.22
CA LEU A 57 -3.77 13.26 -0.61
C LEU A 57 -2.93 12.12 -1.20
N VAL A 58 -2.23 11.40 -0.34
CA VAL A 58 -1.44 10.20 -0.68
C VAL A 58 -2.15 8.98 -0.09
N PRO A 59 -2.71 8.09 -0.92
CA PRO A 59 -3.69 7.11 -0.45
C PRO A 59 -3.03 5.86 0.15
N GLY A 60 -3.83 4.94 0.69
CA GLY A 60 -3.34 3.66 1.18
C GLY A 60 -2.94 2.68 0.05
N LEU A 61 -2.40 1.52 0.43
CA LEU A 61 -1.85 0.55 -0.52
C LEU A 61 -2.88 0.04 -1.55
N SER A 62 -4.12 -0.25 -1.12
CA SER A 62 -5.17 -0.83 -1.94
C SER A 62 -6.06 0.20 -2.64
N CYS A 63 -5.57 1.43 -2.83
CA CYS A 63 -6.40 2.52 -3.36
C CYS A 63 -6.10 2.90 -4.81
N SER A 64 -4.86 2.67 -5.25
CA SER A 64 -4.37 3.20 -6.52
C SER A 64 -4.66 2.24 -7.66
N GLU A 65 -5.48 2.65 -8.63
CA GLU A 65 -5.69 1.88 -9.84
C GLU A 65 -4.38 1.67 -10.61
N LEU A 66 -4.33 0.59 -11.39
CA LEU A 66 -3.19 0.28 -12.24
C LEU A 66 -3.66 -0.09 -13.63
N GLU A 67 -3.09 0.57 -14.63
CA GLU A 67 -3.22 0.19 -16.03
C GLU A 67 -1.95 -0.48 -16.52
N ALA A 68 -2.09 -1.36 -17.51
CA ALA A 68 -0.97 -2.00 -18.18
C ALA A 68 -1.02 -1.86 -19.70
N ARG A 69 0.15 -1.98 -20.31
CA ARG A 69 0.33 -2.12 -21.76
C ARG A 69 1.31 -3.25 -22.03
N LEU A 70 0.97 -4.12 -22.98
CA LEU A 70 1.79 -5.28 -23.35
C LEU A 70 2.52 -5.01 -24.66
N THR A 71 3.85 -5.09 -24.64
CA THR A 71 4.71 -4.88 -25.81
C THR A 71 5.12 -6.19 -26.47
N ASP A 72 5.79 -6.10 -27.61
CA ASP A 72 6.33 -7.27 -28.32
C ASP A 72 7.40 -8.01 -27.53
N ALA A 73 8.00 -7.39 -26.51
CA ALA A 73 8.94 -8.06 -25.61
C ALA A 73 8.24 -9.01 -24.62
N TYR A 74 6.92 -8.88 -24.42
CA TYR A 74 6.19 -9.71 -23.47
C TYR A 74 6.18 -11.16 -23.93
N ARG A 75 6.55 -12.08 -23.04
CA ARG A 75 6.57 -13.53 -23.29
C ARG A 75 5.64 -14.19 -22.27
N PRO A 76 4.33 -14.33 -22.57
CA PRO A 76 3.38 -14.80 -21.59
C PRO A 76 3.55 -16.29 -21.31
N SER A 77 3.34 -16.73 -20.06
CA SER A 77 3.38 -18.17 -19.72
C SER A 77 2.30 -18.98 -20.43
N LYS A 78 1.16 -18.35 -20.73
CA LYS A 78 0.05 -18.92 -21.49
C LYS A 78 -0.26 -18.03 -22.70
N PRO A 79 -0.42 -18.56 -23.92
CA PRO A 79 -0.69 -17.75 -25.12
C PRO A 79 -1.81 -16.73 -24.95
N ARG A 80 -2.90 -17.11 -24.26
CA ARG A 80 -4.05 -16.24 -23.97
C ARG A 80 -3.71 -14.97 -23.19
N CYS A 81 -2.67 -14.98 -22.35
CA CYS A 81 -2.27 -13.79 -21.59
C CYS A 81 -1.67 -12.71 -22.51
N GLY A 82 -1.23 -13.09 -23.72
CA GLY A 82 -0.80 -12.16 -24.75
C GLY A 82 -1.93 -11.49 -25.54
N ALA A 83 -3.21 -11.72 -25.22
CA ALA A 83 -4.35 -11.21 -26.00
C ALA A 83 -4.41 -9.67 -26.12
N MET A 84 -3.74 -8.95 -25.22
CA MET A 84 -3.66 -7.48 -25.21
C MET A 84 -2.33 -6.94 -25.78
N LYS A 85 -1.46 -7.79 -26.34
CA LYS A 85 -0.20 -7.34 -26.98
C LYS A 85 -0.47 -6.43 -28.16
N GLY A 86 0.32 -5.36 -28.27
CA GLY A 86 0.20 -4.37 -29.33
C GLY A 86 -1.05 -3.49 -29.25
N LYS A 87 -1.88 -3.66 -28.21
CA LYS A 87 -3.06 -2.82 -27.96
C LYS A 87 -2.71 -1.62 -27.07
N ALA A 88 -3.66 -0.70 -26.94
CA ALA A 88 -3.58 0.42 -26.02
C ALA A 88 -3.55 -0.03 -24.54
N TRP A 89 -3.36 0.94 -23.64
CA TRP A 89 -3.45 0.73 -22.20
C TRP A 89 -4.81 0.12 -21.81
N PHE A 90 -4.81 -0.81 -20.87
CA PHE A 90 -6.00 -1.42 -20.29
C PHE A 90 -5.91 -1.43 -18.77
N GLY A 91 -7.06 -1.40 -18.08
CA GLY A 91 -7.12 -1.55 -16.63
C GLY A 91 -6.62 -2.93 -16.21
N LEU A 92 -5.47 -2.96 -15.53
CA LEU A 92 -4.91 -4.16 -14.94
C LEU A 92 -5.53 -4.43 -13.57
N TRP A 93 -5.69 -3.39 -12.76
CA TRP A 93 -6.34 -3.45 -11.46
C TRP A 93 -7.13 -2.17 -11.17
N LYS A 94 -8.38 -2.33 -10.74
CA LYS A 94 -9.22 -1.26 -10.21
C LYS A 94 -9.90 -1.78 -8.93
N ASN A 95 -10.02 -0.92 -7.91
CA ASN A 95 -10.83 -1.24 -6.75
C ASN A 95 -12.27 -1.47 -7.25
N CYS A 96 -12.83 -2.66 -7.04
CA CYS A 96 -14.08 -3.15 -7.68
C CYS A 96 -13.96 -3.70 -9.11
N SER A 97 -12.78 -4.17 -9.57
CA SER A 97 -12.70 -4.86 -10.87
C SER A 97 -13.59 -6.11 -10.91
N ALA A 98 -14.64 -6.04 -11.72
CA ALA A 98 -15.22 -7.20 -12.37
C ALA A 98 -14.19 -7.78 -13.33
N LEU A 99 -13.14 -8.46 -12.82
CA LEU A 99 -12.32 -9.37 -13.61
C LEU A 99 -13.19 -10.60 -13.88
N PRO A 100 -13.96 -10.64 -14.97
CA PRO A 100 -15.07 -11.55 -15.12
C PRO A 100 -14.57 -12.77 -15.88
N ALA A 101 -13.65 -13.53 -15.28
CA ALA A 101 -13.43 -14.95 -15.58
C ALA A 101 -12.29 -15.49 -14.73
N HIS A 102 -12.51 -16.66 -14.12
CA HIS A 102 -11.47 -17.48 -13.50
C HIS A 102 -10.28 -17.72 -14.46
N ASP A 103 -10.54 -17.73 -15.77
CA ASP A 103 -9.54 -17.89 -16.81
C ASP A 103 -8.57 -16.73 -16.98
N HIS A 104 -8.96 -15.50 -16.63
CA HIS A 104 -8.06 -14.35 -16.75
C HIS A 104 -7.18 -14.15 -15.51
N VAL A 105 -7.51 -14.76 -14.37
CA VAL A 105 -6.76 -14.63 -13.11
C VAL A 105 -5.27 -14.98 -13.27
N PRO A 106 -4.85 -16.08 -13.93
CA PRO A 106 -3.42 -16.36 -14.12
C PRO A 106 -2.69 -15.29 -14.94
N CYS A 107 -3.38 -14.68 -15.91
CA CYS A 107 -2.81 -13.61 -16.73
C CYS A 107 -2.68 -12.31 -15.93
N PHE A 108 -3.71 -11.98 -15.14
CA PHE A 108 -3.68 -10.87 -14.20
C PHE A 108 -2.52 -11.01 -13.21
N MET A 109 -2.41 -12.18 -12.56
CA MET A 109 -1.34 -12.44 -11.59
C MET A 109 0.06 -12.29 -12.21
N GLU A 110 0.26 -12.84 -13.41
CA GLU A 110 1.51 -12.69 -14.14
C GLU A 110 1.81 -11.22 -14.44
N GLN A 111 0.87 -10.49 -15.05
CA GLN A 111 1.07 -9.10 -15.48
C GLN A 111 1.21 -8.13 -14.31
N MET A 112 0.59 -8.45 -13.17
CA MET A 112 0.72 -7.67 -11.94
C MET A 112 2.06 -7.92 -11.24
N SER A 113 2.69 -9.08 -11.43
CA SER A 113 3.91 -9.45 -10.69
C SER A 113 5.12 -8.58 -11.03
N LEU A 114 6.00 -8.40 -10.04
CA LEU A 114 7.30 -7.75 -10.21
C LEU A 114 8.45 -8.76 -10.22
N VAL A 115 9.58 -8.33 -10.77
CA VAL A 115 10.85 -9.05 -10.74
C VAL A 115 11.88 -8.16 -10.06
N TYR A 116 12.61 -8.70 -9.10
CA TYR A 116 13.76 -8.02 -8.52
C TYR A 116 14.98 -8.14 -9.45
N ASP A 117 15.65 -7.02 -9.68
CA ASP A 117 16.88 -6.91 -10.46
C ASP A 117 18.04 -6.67 -9.48
N PRO A 118 18.91 -7.68 -9.22
CA PRO A 118 19.97 -7.59 -8.23
C PRO A 118 21.12 -6.65 -8.63
N ASP A 119 21.30 -6.42 -9.94
CA ASP A 119 22.31 -5.51 -10.48
C ASP A 119 21.88 -4.06 -10.28
N ALA A 120 20.59 -3.77 -10.52
CA ALA A 120 20.02 -2.46 -10.25
C ALA A 120 19.66 -2.23 -8.78
N ASP A 121 19.67 -3.29 -7.95
CA ASP A 121 19.05 -3.33 -6.63
C ASP A 121 17.63 -2.74 -6.65
N ASP A 122 16.81 -3.06 -7.65
CA ASP A 122 15.47 -2.47 -7.84
C ASP A 122 14.45 -3.45 -8.40
N TYR A 123 13.17 -3.14 -8.17
CA TYR A 123 12.07 -3.93 -8.73
C TYR A 123 11.64 -3.37 -10.08
N ARG A 124 11.33 -4.27 -11.01
CA ARG A 124 10.81 -3.94 -12.34
C ARG A 124 9.62 -4.81 -12.70
N ASN A 125 8.82 -4.34 -13.64
CA ASN A 125 7.81 -5.17 -14.27
C ASN A 125 8.46 -6.36 -14.99
N ILE A 126 7.67 -7.41 -15.23
CA ILE A 126 8.03 -8.47 -16.18
C ILE A 126 8.39 -7.84 -17.54
N PRO A 127 9.45 -8.31 -18.23
CA PRO A 127 9.81 -7.80 -19.55
C PRO A 127 8.61 -7.75 -20.50
N GLY A 128 8.38 -6.57 -21.08
CA GLY A 128 7.28 -6.28 -22.00
C GLY A 128 5.92 -5.97 -21.35
N VAL A 129 5.83 -5.98 -20.02
CA VAL A 129 4.70 -5.39 -19.29
C VAL A 129 5.08 -3.99 -18.85
N GLU A 130 4.34 -2.99 -19.30
CA GLU A 130 4.44 -1.62 -18.83
C GLU A 130 3.25 -1.30 -17.96
N THR A 131 3.45 -0.48 -16.92
CA THR A 131 2.38 -0.07 -16.01
C THR A 131 2.34 1.44 -15.85
N ARG A 132 1.14 1.95 -15.57
CA ARG A 132 0.94 3.35 -15.16
C ARG A 132 -0.23 3.45 -14.20
N VAL A 133 -0.20 4.50 -13.38
CA VAL A 133 -1.29 4.83 -12.46
C VAL A 133 -2.07 5.98 -13.08
N PRO A 134 -3.36 5.79 -13.42
CA PRO A 134 -4.20 6.86 -13.93
C PRO A 134 -4.58 7.84 -12.81
N GLY A 135 -5.16 8.99 -13.18
CA GLY A 135 -5.77 9.93 -12.21
C GLY A 135 -4.80 10.73 -11.32
N PHE A 136 -3.48 10.67 -11.56
CA PHE A 136 -2.53 11.48 -10.78
C PHE A 136 -2.83 12.99 -10.90
N GLY A 137 -2.92 13.67 -9.76
CA GLY A 137 -3.30 15.07 -9.64
C GLY A 137 -4.79 15.31 -9.37
N SER A 138 -5.62 14.26 -9.36
CA SER A 138 -7.07 14.36 -9.11
C SER A 138 -7.49 13.39 -8.00
N THR A 139 -8.59 13.72 -7.34
CA THR A 139 -9.26 12.94 -6.29
C THR A 139 -10.58 12.33 -6.77
N VAL A 140 -10.85 12.32 -8.09
CA VAL A 140 -12.00 11.63 -8.68
C VAL A 140 -11.84 10.10 -8.55
N ASP A 141 -12.94 9.40 -8.27
CA ASP A 141 -13.03 7.94 -8.09
C ASP A 141 -11.99 7.37 -7.10
N TRP A 142 -11.88 8.00 -5.93
CA TRP A 142 -10.76 7.84 -5.01
C TRP A 142 -11.12 7.13 -3.72
N CYS A 143 -10.26 6.26 -3.17
CA CYS A 143 -10.59 5.47 -1.98
C CYS A 143 -10.84 6.24 -0.66
N LEU A 144 -10.69 7.56 -0.65
CA LEU A 144 -10.86 8.44 0.51
C LEU A 144 -12.06 9.39 0.29
N GLU A 145 -13.11 8.94 -0.40
CA GLU A 145 -14.27 9.76 -0.79
C GLU A 145 -14.84 10.55 0.39
N VAL A 146 -15.04 9.91 1.55
CA VAL A 146 -15.59 10.59 2.75
C VAL A 146 -14.71 11.76 3.18
N LEU A 147 -13.38 11.59 3.19
CA LEU A 147 -12.46 12.67 3.55
C LEU A 147 -12.46 13.77 2.48
N LYS A 148 -12.45 13.39 1.19
CA LYS A 148 -12.55 14.32 0.08
C LYS A 148 -13.83 15.17 0.21
N ASP A 149 -14.98 14.55 0.42
CA ASP A 149 -16.27 15.23 0.46
C ASP A 149 -16.35 16.20 1.65
N GLU A 150 -15.80 15.84 2.81
CA GLU A 150 -15.69 16.77 3.94
C GLU A 150 -14.74 17.94 3.67
N LEU A 151 -13.62 17.72 2.96
CA LEU A 151 -12.73 18.78 2.52
C LEU A 151 -13.42 19.70 1.51
N GLU A 152 -14.18 19.14 0.57
CA GLU A 152 -14.95 19.92 -0.41
C GLU A 152 -16.05 20.74 0.26
N ARG A 153 -16.70 20.21 1.30
CA ARG A 153 -17.71 20.91 2.09
C ARG A 153 -17.16 22.14 2.82
N ILE A 154 -15.86 22.15 3.15
CA ILE A 154 -15.17 23.31 3.74
C ILE A 154 -14.43 24.17 2.70
N GLY A 155 -14.71 23.97 1.42
CA GLY A 155 -14.27 24.85 0.34
C GLY A 155 -13.01 24.42 -0.41
N TYR A 156 -12.52 23.19 -0.20
CA TYR A 156 -11.50 22.62 -1.10
C TYR A 156 -12.13 22.18 -2.43
N ARG A 157 -11.34 22.14 -3.49
CA ARG A 157 -11.77 21.78 -4.84
C ARG A 157 -10.72 20.93 -5.53
N ASP A 158 -11.15 19.81 -6.09
CA ASP A 158 -10.29 18.93 -6.87
C ASP A 158 -9.64 19.67 -8.05
N GLY A 159 -8.35 19.43 -8.28
CA GLY A 159 -7.57 20.04 -9.36
C GLY A 159 -7.17 21.51 -9.13
N ASP A 160 -7.57 22.12 -8.01
CA ASP A 160 -7.26 23.50 -7.65
C ASP A 160 -6.61 23.66 -6.27
N THR A 161 -7.31 23.24 -5.21
CA THR A 161 -6.80 23.29 -3.82
C THR A 161 -6.64 21.90 -3.22
N LEU A 162 -7.22 20.87 -3.84
CA LEU A 162 -7.16 19.48 -3.43
C LEU A 162 -6.67 18.62 -4.59
N PHE A 163 -5.74 17.70 -4.31
CA PHE A 163 -5.11 16.87 -5.33
C PHE A 163 -4.90 15.46 -4.80
N GLY A 164 -5.04 14.46 -5.67
CA GLY A 164 -4.66 13.08 -5.37
C GLY A 164 -3.28 12.73 -5.93
N ALA A 165 -2.47 11.99 -5.19
CA ALA A 165 -1.15 11.52 -5.63
C ALA A 165 -1.03 9.99 -5.55
N ALA A 166 -1.77 9.28 -6.42
CA ALA A 166 -1.81 7.82 -6.49
C ALA A 166 -0.48 7.28 -7.02
N TYR A 167 -0.08 6.11 -6.56
CA TYR A 167 1.22 5.51 -6.84
C TYR A 167 1.09 4.02 -7.15
N ASP A 168 2.12 3.43 -7.74
CA ASP A 168 2.11 2.00 -8.06
C ASP A 168 2.23 1.20 -6.77
N LEU A 169 1.12 0.60 -6.33
CA LEU A 169 0.99 -0.10 -5.05
C LEU A 169 1.98 -1.24 -4.85
N ARG A 170 2.59 -1.75 -5.92
CA ARG A 170 3.50 -2.89 -5.85
C ARG A 170 4.89 -2.49 -5.38
N HIS A 171 5.23 -1.21 -5.48
CA HIS A 171 6.55 -0.66 -5.14
C HIS A 171 6.54 0.04 -3.77
N THR A 172 7.70 0.08 -3.12
CA THR A 172 7.92 0.81 -1.86
C THR A 172 8.80 2.05 -2.08
N PRO A 173 8.49 3.20 -1.45
CA PRO A 173 9.32 4.38 -1.59
C PRO A 173 10.74 4.09 -1.07
N PRO A 174 11.79 4.51 -1.80
CA PRO A 174 13.17 4.29 -1.37
C PRO A 174 13.47 5.12 -0.13
N ILE A 175 14.26 4.57 0.78
CA ILE A 175 14.96 5.37 1.78
C ILE A 175 16.10 6.17 1.11
N PRO A 176 16.63 7.23 1.73
CA PRO A 176 17.76 7.97 1.19
C PRO A 176 18.93 7.06 0.78
N GLY A 177 19.43 7.23 -0.43
CA GLY A 177 20.54 6.45 -1.00
C GLY A 177 20.11 5.18 -1.75
N GLN A 178 18.86 4.73 -1.62
CA GLN A 178 18.38 3.54 -2.30
C GLN A 178 17.79 3.87 -3.69
N PRO A 179 18.09 3.08 -4.75
CA PRO A 179 17.53 3.33 -6.06
C PRO A 179 16.04 2.96 -6.12
N SER A 180 15.27 3.72 -6.90
CA SER A 180 13.95 3.31 -7.37
C SER A 180 13.57 4.09 -8.61
N ARG A 181 13.49 3.43 -9.77
CA ARG A 181 13.11 4.11 -11.02
C ARG A 181 11.66 4.61 -10.97
N VAL A 182 10.77 3.80 -10.40
CA VAL A 182 9.34 4.10 -10.27
C VAL A 182 9.13 5.29 -9.34
N TYR A 183 9.72 5.28 -8.14
CA TYR A 183 9.56 6.40 -7.21
C TYR A 183 10.35 7.64 -7.62
N ALA A 184 11.49 7.51 -8.31
CA ALA A 184 12.17 8.69 -8.86
C ALA A 184 11.27 9.42 -9.87
N ARG A 185 10.51 8.70 -10.71
CA ARG A 185 9.51 9.30 -11.60
C ARG A 185 8.35 9.90 -10.82
N TYR A 186 7.77 9.14 -9.89
CA TYR A 186 6.63 9.58 -9.08
C TYR A 186 6.96 10.81 -8.23
N PHE A 187 8.12 10.86 -7.56
CA PHE A 187 8.56 12.01 -6.78
C PHE A 187 8.78 13.25 -7.65
N ARG A 188 9.30 13.12 -8.87
CA ARG A 188 9.34 14.26 -9.81
C ARG A 188 7.95 14.77 -10.17
N GLN A 189 6.99 13.87 -10.39
CA GLN A 189 5.60 14.25 -10.68
C GLN A 189 4.95 14.93 -9.46
N LEU A 190 5.20 14.41 -8.26
CA LEU A 190 4.70 14.98 -7.00
C LEU A 190 5.31 16.35 -6.70
N THR A 191 6.62 16.51 -6.94
CA THR A 191 7.29 17.82 -6.88
C THR A 191 6.61 18.83 -7.82
N ALA A 192 6.42 18.48 -9.09
CA ALA A 192 5.76 19.35 -10.06
C ALA A 192 4.32 19.70 -9.64
N LEU A 193 3.54 18.71 -9.18
CA LEU A 193 2.19 18.91 -8.68
C LEU A 193 2.14 19.91 -7.52
N ILE A 194 3.05 19.78 -6.56
CA ILE A 194 3.13 20.67 -5.39
C ILE A 194 3.56 22.08 -5.80
N GLU A 195 4.53 22.20 -6.70
CA GLU A 195 4.97 23.50 -7.23
C GLU A 195 3.84 24.20 -7.98
N ASP A 196 3.09 23.47 -8.81
CA ASP A 196 1.96 24.00 -9.57
C ASP A 196 0.81 24.41 -8.67
N ALA A 197 0.44 23.56 -7.71
CA ALA A 197 -0.56 23.86 -6.69
C ALA A 197 -0.17 25.08 -5.85
N SER A 198 1.10 25.18 -5.44
CA SER A 198 1.61 26.33 -4.71
C SER A 198 1.51 27.61 -5.53
N ARG A 199 1.88 27.58 -6.82
CA ARG A 199 1.76 28.74 -7.71
C ARG A 199 0.31 29.20 -7.88
N LYS A 200 -0.63 28.26 -8.09
CA LYS A 200 -2.08 28.56 -8.15
C LYS A 200 -2.57 29.25 -6.86
N GLN A 201 -2.06 28.82 -5.72
CA GLN A 201 -2.41 29.35 -4.40
C GLN A 201 -1.45 30.44 -3.91
N GLN A 202 -0.97 31.29 -4.83
CA GLN A 202 -0.12 32.47 -4.54
C GLN A 202 1.13 32.18 -3.69
N GLY A 203 1.79 31.06 -3.94
CA GLY A 203 3.01 30.63 -3.24
C GLY A 203 2.76 30.01 -1.87
N ARG A 204 1.51 29.68 -1.51
CA ARG A 204 1.23 28.95 -0.28
C ARG A 204 1.85 27.56 -0.32
N LYS A 205 2.45 27.17 0.80
CA LYS A 205 3.03 25.85 1.00
C LYS A 205 1.93 24.78 1.04
N ALA A 206 2.19 23.60 0.50
CA ALA A 206 1.27 22.47 0.48
C ALA A 206 1.28 21.66 1.79
N ILE A 207 0.15 21.02 2.10
CA ILE A 207 0.02 20.01 3.14
C ILE A 207 -0.02 18.65 2.45
N LEU A 208 0.85 17.72 2.85
CA LEU A 208 0.77 16.33 2.37
C LEU A 208 0.06 15.50 3.43
N LEU A 209 -1.06 14.90 3.06
CA LEU A 209 -1.82 14.00 3.91
C LEU A 209 -1.65 12.58 3.39
N GLY A 210 -0.98 11.73 4.16
CA GLY A 210 -0.77 10.33 3.80
C GLY A 210 -1.54 9.39 4.72
N HIS A 211 -2.31 8.47 4.14
CA HIS A 211 -3.02 7.43 4.88
C HIS A 211 -2.33 6.06 4.74
N SER A 212 -2.15 5.33 5.84
CA SER A 212 -1.56 3.98 5.83
C SER A 212 -0.20 3.97 5.09
N PHE A 213 -0.02 3.13 4.08
CA PHE A 213 1.19 3.12 3.25
C PHE A 213 1.46 4.47 2.55
N GLY A 214 0.43 5.26 2.25
CA GLY A 214 0.59 6.61 1.73
C GLY A 214 1.26 7.57 2.72
N GLY A 215 1.10 7.33 4.02
CA GLY A 215 1.85 8.03 5.07
C GLY A 215 3.35 7.75 4.96
N THR A 216 3.72 6.51 4.68
CA THR A 216 5.10 6.12 4.41
C THR A 216 5.63 6.79 3.14
N VAL A 217 4.85 6.83 2.06
CA VAL A 217 5.21 7.52 0.81
C VAL A 217 5.44 9.02 1.04
N ALA A 218 4.54 9.70 1.75
CA ALA A 218 4.66 11.12 2.06
C ALA A 218 5.91 11.41 2.93
N LEU A 219 6.20 10.54 3.91
CA LEU A 219 7.38 10.65 4.76
C LEU A 219 8.67 10.54 3.95
N GLU A 220 8.81 9.53 3.09
CA GLU A 220 10.03 9.33 2.30
C GLU A 220 10.19 10.39 1.20
N PHE A 221 9.10 10.86 0.61
CA PHE A 221 9.14 12.01 -0.30
C PHE A 221 9.73 13.24 0.40
N ALA A 222 9.24 13.56 1.60
CA ALA A 222 9.79 14.65 2.39
C ALA A 222 11.26 14.41 2.77
N ARG A 223 11.67 13.19 3.17
CA ARG A 223 13.08 12.93 3.51
C ARG A 223 14.03 13.10 2.32
N THR A 224 13.59 12.74 1.11
CA THR A 224 14.41 12.77 -0.11
C THR A 224 14.46 14.14 -0.79
N ALA A 225 13.46 14.99 -0.58
CA ALA A 225 13.45 16.33 -1.18
C ALA A 225 14.55 17.24 -0.59
N PRO A 226 15.20 18.12 -1.39
CA PRO A 226 16.22 19.05 -0.87
C PRO A 226 15.67 19.98 0.23
N ALA A 227 16.48 20.30 1.23
CA ALA A 227 16.06 21.13 2.38
C ALA A 227 15.40 22.44 1.95
N ALA A 228 16.07 23.22 1.10
CA ALA A 228 15.55 24.48 0.59
C ALA A 228 14.22 24.34 -0.17
N TRP A 229 14.00 23.21 -0.85
CA TRP A 229 12.75 22.93 -1.55
C TRP A 229 11.62 22.66 -0.54
N ARG A 230 11.87 21.84 0.48
CA ARG A 230 10.89 21.53 1.52
C ARG A 230 10.49 22.77 2.30
N ASP A 231 11.48 23.57 2.67
CA ASP A 231 11.26 24.83 3.37
C ASP A 231 10.42 25.79 2.55
N ARG A 232 10.54 25.76 1.22
CA ARG A 232 9.76 26.60 0.32
C ARG A 232 8.34 26.08 0.09
N TYR A 233 8.14 24.77 -0.03
CA TYR A 233 6.90 24.21 -0.57
C TYR A 233 6.07 23.38 0.40
N ILE A 234 6.64 22.88 1.51
CA ILE A 234 5.93 21.98 2.43
C ILE A 234 5.55 22.74 3.71
N LYS A 235 4.25 22.80 3.99
CA LYS A 235 3.71 23.39 5.21
C LYS A 235 3.75 22.39 6.36
N HIS A 236 3.31 21.16 6.08
CA HIS A 236 3.00 20.15 7.08
C HIS A 236 2.87 18.77 6.44
N LEU A 237 3.25 17.72 7.18
CA LEU A 237 2.88 16.33 6.89
C LEU A 237 1.81 15.89 7.89
N LEU A 238 0.65 15.46 7.39
CA LEU A 238 -0.39 14.84 8.20
C LEU A 238 -0.40 13.34 7.89
N LEU A 239 0.16 12.55 8.80
CA LEU A 239 0.32 11.10 8.63
C LEU A 239 -0.76 10.39 9.43
N VAL A 240 -1.71 9.75 8.75
CA VAL A 240 -2.82 9.02 9.36
C VAL A 240 -2.56 7.53 9.28
N SER A 241 -2.34 6.91 10.44
CA SER A 241 -1.98 5.50 10.61
C SER A 241 -0.82 5.06 9.70
N PRO A 242 0.29 5.82 9.60
CA PRO A 242 1.41 5.45 8.73
C PRO A 242 2.00 4.10 9.12
N LEU A 243 2.52 3.33 8.14
CA LEU A 243 3.21 2.09 8.48
C LEU A 243 4.54 2.40 9.20
N PRO A 244 4.80 1.77 10.35
CA PRO A 244 6.04 2.01 11.10
C PRO A 244 7.25 1.53 10.29
N ALA A 245 8.33 2.31 10.29
CA ALA A 245 9.58 1.91 9.63
C ALA A 245 10.17 0.62 10.24
N MET A 246 9.90 0.38 11.52
CA MET A 246 10.29 -0.83 12.25
C MET A 246 9.33 -2.02 12.04
N GLY A 247 8.32 -1.85 11.18
CA GLY A 247 7.41 -2.91 10.79
C GLY A 247 6.37 -3.31 11.84
N PHE A 248 5.56 -4.29 11.48
CA PHE A 248 4.49 -4.87 12.28
C PHE A 248 4.22 -6.31 11.79
N VAL A 249 3.39 -7.09 12.49
CA VAL A 249 3.27 -8.54 12.23
C VAL A 249 2.38 -8.89 11.05
N TYR A 250 1.37 -8.06 10.75
CA TYR A 250 0.38 -8.35 9.71
C TYR A 250 0.96 -8.61 8.31
N PRO A 251 2.00 -7.89 7.81
CA PRO A 251 2.65 -8.20 6.55
C PRO A 251 3.23 -9.60 6.50
N VAL A 252 3.71 -10.14 7.63
CA VAL A 252 4.21 -11.53 7.72
C VAL A 252 3.06 -12.50 7.54
N TYR A 253 1.95 -12.28 8.26
CA TYR A 253 0.73 -13.08 8.10
C TYR A 253 0.24 -13.08 6.65
N ASP A 254 0.11 -11.90 6.03
CA ASP A 254 -0.33 -11.76 4.63
C ASP A 254 0.65 -12.40 3.64
N PHE A 255 1.95 -12.33 3.92
CA PHE A 255 2.97 -12.97 3.07
C PHE A 255 2.93 -14.50 3.18
N VAL A 256 2.64 -15.04 4.37
CA VAL A 256 2.56 -16.50 4.61
C VAL A 256 1.23 -17.07 4.14
N SER A 257 0.10 -16.47 4.53
CA SER A 257 -1.26 -16.98 4.32
C SER A 257 -1.94 -16.44 3.07
N GLY A 258 -1.34 -15.45 2.41
CA GLY A 258 -1.96 -14.67 1.33
C GLY A 258 -2.70 -13.46 1.90
N SER A 259 -2.84 -12.42 1.07
CA SER A 259 -3.46 -11.16 1.46
C SER A 259 -4.86 -10.99 0.86
N GLY A 260 -5.76 -10.40 1.64
CA GLY A 260 -7.07 -9.91 1.18
C GLY A 260 -7.06 -8.46 0.70
N LEU A 261 -5.90 -7.78 0.70
CA LEU A 261 -5.80 -6.35 0.36
C LEU A 261 -6.20 -6.04 -1.09
N LEU A 262 -6.00 -6.98 -2.01
CA LEU A 262 -6.49 -6.89 -3.38
C LEU A 262 -7.62 -7.89 -3.59
N TYR A 263 -8.85 -7.39 -3.73
CA TYR A 263 -9.99 -8.23 -4.04
C TYR A 263 -9.97 -8.64 -5.52
N VAL A 264 -9.92 -9.96 -5.76
CA VAL A 264 -10.07 -10.55 -7.09
C VAL A 264 -11.20 -11.58 -7.04
N PRO A 265 -12.31 -11.37 -7.78
CA PRO A 265 -13.45 -12.28 -7.77
C PRO A 265 -13.05 -13.74 -8.03
N THR A 266 -13.75 -14.68 -7.41
CA THR A 266 -13.56 -16.14 -7.60
C THR A 266 -12.19 -16.70 -7.19
N THR A 267 -11.39 -15.92 -6.44
CA THR A 267 -10.10 -16.37 -5.90
C THR A 267 -10.11 -16.41 -4.37
N ILE A 268 -9.13 -17.09 -3.80
CA ILE A 268 -8.83 -17.06 -2.36
C ILE A 268 -7.44 -16.46 -2.16
N ALA A 269 -7.18 -15.92 -0.96
CA ALA A 269 -5.93 -15.26 -0.61
C ALA A 269 -4.68 -16.10 -0.95
N LEU A 270 -4.73 -17.40 -0.65
CA LEU A 270 -3.64 -18.34 -0.97
C LEU A 270 -3.34 -18.45 -2.47
N SER A 271 -4.36 -18.37 -3.33
CA SER A 271 -4.18 -18.44 -4.78
C SER A 271 -3.48 -17.20 -5.33
N LEU A 272 -3.70 -16.03 -4.73
CA LEU A 272 -3.06 -14.77 -5.13
C LEU A 272 -1.65 -14.59 -4.52
N ARG A 273 -1.30 -15.41 -3.51
CA ARG A 273 -0.05 -15.30 -2.76
C ARG A 273 1.22 -15.24 -3.64
N PRO A 274 1.39 -16.01 -4.73
CA PRO A 274 2.59 -15.90 -5.56
C PRO A 274 2.78 -14.51 -6.17
N MET A 275 1.70 -13.88 -6.64
CA MET A 275 1.71 -12.51 -7.15
C MET A 275 2.01 -11.52 -6.02
N TRP A 276 1.31 -11.65 -4.89
CA TRP A 276 1.51 -10.77 -3.73
C TRP A 276 2.98 -10.78 -3.24
N ARG A 277 3.58 -11.96 -3.15
CA ARG A 277 4.99 -12.14 -2.72
C ARG A 277 6.01 -11.51 -3.68
N SER A 278 5.61 -11.22 -4.92
CA SER A 278 6.47 -10.50 -5.86
C SER A 278 6.53 -9.00 -5.58
N PHE A 279 5.56 -8.44 -4.84
CA PHE A 279 5.52 -7.01 -4.57
C PHE A 279 6.57 -6.62 -3.54
N GLN A 280 7.23 -5.49 -3.78
CA GLN A 280 8.15 -4.90 -2.82
C GLN A 280 7.40 -4.46 -1.55
N SER A 281 6.20 -3.91 -1.71
CA SER A 281 5.35 -3.44 -0.61
C SER A 281 4.91 -4.54 0.34
N ALA A 282 4.87 -5.80 -0.11
CA ALA A 282 4.48 -6.94 0.71
C ALA A 282 5.51 -7.29 1.80
N VAL A 283 6.79 -6.93 1.61
CA VAL A 283 7.88 -7.26 2.55
C VAL A 283 8.51 -6.03 3.22
N ALA A 284 8.18 -4.82 2.75
CA ALA A 284 8.83 -3.60 3.17
C ALA A 284 8.62 -3.21 4.65
N SER A 285 7.55 -3.71 5.27
CA SER A 285 7.17 -3.38 6.67
C SER A 285 7.19 -4.61 7.57
N PHE A 286 8.04 -5.59 7.26
CA PHE A 286 8.28 -6.74 8.12
C PHE A 286 8.85 -6.31 9.48
N PRO A 287 8.57 -7.05 10.57
CA PRO A 287 9.03 -6.75 11.92
C PRO A 287 10.54 -6.56 12.03
N SER A 288 10.95 -5.48 12.71
CA SER A 288 12.33 -5.23 13.08
C SER A 288 12.64 -5.77 14.48
N PRO A 289 13.84 -6.35 14.69
CA PRO A 289 14.32 -6.72 16.03
C PRO A 289 14.35 -5.54 17.01
N THR A 290 14.55 -4.31 16.52
CA THR A 290 14.56 -3.10 17.35
C THR A 290 13.23 -2.86 18.07
N LEU A 291 12.11 -3.23 17.44
CA LEU A 291 10.76 -3.04 18.00
C LEU A 291 10.23 -4.30 18.70
N PHE A 292 10.40 -5.46 18.07
CA PHE A 292 9.83 -6.73 18.54
C PHE A 292 10.77 -7.50 19.49
N GLY A 293 11.96 -6.96 19.72
CA GLY A 293 13.00 -7.64 20.46
C GLY A 293 13.56 -8.83 19.70
N ASP A 294 14.43 -9.52 20.41
CA ASP A 294 15.36 -10.48 19.83
C ASP A 294 14.89 -11.92 19.98
N ASP A 295 14.10 -12.19 21.02
CA ASP A 295 13.71 -13.54 21.43
C ASP A 295 12.20 -13.79 21.32
N THR A 296 11.40 -12.75 21.04
CA THR A 296 9.94 -12.85 20.92
C THR A 296 9.57 -13.63 19.66
N PRO A 297 8.89 -14.79 19.78
CA PRO A 297 8.47 -15.55 18.62
C PRO A 297 7.26 -14.87 17.95
N LEU A 298 7.41 -14.50 16.68
CA LEU A 298 6.36 -13.85 15.87
C LEU A 298 5.62 -14.85 14.97
N VAL A 299 6.30 -15.93 14.58
CA VAL A 299 5.68 -17.05 13.86
C VAL A 299 6.05 -18.34 14.57
N ILE A 300 5.04 -19.05 15.04
CA ILE A 300 5.19 -20.32 15.76
C ILE A 300 4.75 -21.45 14.82
N THR A 301 5.58 -22.46 14.67
CA THR A 301 5.27 -23.67 13.90
C THR A 301 5.60 -24.90 14.72
N GLU A 302 5.17 -26.08 14.27
CA GLU A 302 5.52 -27.35 14.94
C GLU A 302 7.03 -27.63 14.97
N ARG A 303 7.81 -27.03 14.06
CA ARG A 303 9.24 -27.34 13.87
C ARG A 303 10.18 -26.26 14.40
N ARG A 304 9.79 -25.00 14.29
CA ARG A 304 10.64 -23.83 14.59
C ARG A 304 9.77 -22.62 14.91
N ASN A 305 10.26 -21.80 15.83
CA ASN A 305 9.76 -20.45 16.06
C ASN A 305 10.65 -19.45 15.33
N TYR A 306 10.03 -18.44 14.71
CA TYR A 306 10.72 -17.36 14.01
C TYR A 306 10.53 -16.06 14.77
N THR A 307 11.63 -15.43 15.13
CA THR A 307 11.69 -14.07 15.69
C THR A 307 11.84 -13.05 14.56
N ALA A 308 11.85 -11.75 14.89
CA ALA A 308 12.15 -10.70 13.93
C ALA A 308 13.51 -10.86 13.22
N ARG A 309 14.49 -11.55 13.83
CA ARG A 309 15.79 -11.84 13.18
C ARG A 309 15.68 -12.93 12.12
N ASP A 310 14.75 -13.85 12.31
CA ASP A 310 14.60 -15.04 11.47
C ASP A 310 13.75 -14.77 10.22
N MET A 311 13.31 -13.53 9.98
CA MET A 311 12.42 -13.21 8.86
C MET A 311 13.00 -13.62 7.50
N ALA A 312 14.31 -13.50 7.30
CA ALA A 312 14.96 -13.98 6.07
C ALA A 312 14.90 -15.51 5.93
N ASP A 313 15.02 -16.24 7.03
CA ASP A 313 14.91 -17.71 7.03
C ASP A 313 13.46 -18.13 6.82
N LEU A 314 12.51 -17.45 7.47
CA LEU A 314 11.08 -17.65 7.27
C LEU A 314 10.72 -17.53 5.79
N LEU A 315 11.22 -16.49 5.10
CA LEU A 315 10.99 -16.31 3.66
C LEU A 315 11.48 -17.53 2.84
N ALA A 316 12.63 -18.11 3.19
CA ALA A 316 13.12 -19.33 2.54
C ALA A 316 12.22 -20.54 2.85
N ASP A 317 11.90 -20.74 4.13
CA ASP A 317 11.16 -21.91 4.62
C ASP A 317 9.70 -21.94 4.13
N VAL A 318 9.09 -20.79 3.86
CA VAL A 318 7.74 -20.70 3.26
C VAL A 318 7.74 -20.76 1.73
N GLY A 319 8.87 -21.14 1.11
CA GLY A 319 9.00 -21.31 -0.33
C GLY A 319 9.07 -20.00 -1.12
N ALA A 320 9.59 -18.93 -0.50
CA ALA A 320 9.76 -17.62 -1.11
C ALA A 320 11.24 -17.18 -1.13
N ALA A 321 12.15 -18.10 -1.43
CA ALA A 321 13.60 -17.85 -1.46
C ALA A 321 13.99 -16.64 -2.34
N GLY A 322 13.27 -16.37 -3.43
CA GLY A 322 13.49 -15.19 -4.29
C GLY A 322 13.23 -13.84 -3.60
N ALA A 323 12.51 -13.81 -2.48
CA ALA A 323 12.29 -12.61 -1.67
C ALA A 323 13.38 -12.37 -0.62
N VAL A 324 14.26 -13.35 -0.36
CA VAL A 324 15.27 -13.28 0.71
C VAL A 324 16.31 -12.21 0.43
N GLU A 325 16.87 -12.20 -0.78
CA GLU A 325 17.86 -11.20 -1.17
C GLU A 325 17.29 -9.77 -1.14
N PRO A 326 16.17 -9.45 -1.81
CA PRO A 326 15.63 -8.10 -1.76
C PRO A 326 15.15 -7.72 -0.35
N PHE A 327 14.67 -8.66 0.46
CA PHE A 327 14.38 -8.37 1.87
C PHE A 327 15.64 -7.87 2.61
N ARG A 328 16.76 -8.60 2.50
CA ARG A 328 18.04 -8.22 3.12
C ARG A 328 18.61 -6.90 2.59
N ARG A 329 18.57 -6.71 1.26
CA ARG A 329 19.15 -5.52 0.61
C ARG A 329 18.29 -4.29 0.73
N ARG A 330 16.96 -4.45 0.86
CA ARG A 330 16.01 -3.34 0.77
C ARG A 330 15.13 -3.10 1.98
N ALA A 331 14.56 -4.15 2.58
CA ALA A 331 13.68 -3.99 3.73
C ALA A 331 14.49 -3.81 5.04
N VAL A 332 15.55 -4.59 5.23
CA VAL A 332 16.38 -4.51 6.45
C VAL A 332 16.99 -3.11 6.66
N PRO A 333 17.59 -2.42 5.66
CA PRO A 333 18.12 -1.08 5.87
C PRO A 333 17.06 -0.04 6.28
N ARG A 334 15.80 -0.25 5.87
CA ARG A 334 14.68 0.63 6.22
C ARG A 334 14.36 0.60 7.71
N MET A 335 14.55 -0.56 8.35
CA MET A 335 14.29 -0.77 9.78
C MET A 335 15.12 0.14 10.69
N SER A 336 16.25 0.65 10.19
CA SER A 336 17.15 1.54 10.91
C SER A 336 17.10 2.99 10.41
N CYS A 337 16.17 3.33 9.52
CA CYS A 337 16.09 4.65 8.89
C CYS A 337 15.22 5.63 9.72
N PHE A 338 15.85 6.29 10.69
CA PHE A 338 15.18 7.20 11.63
C PHE A 338 15.33 8.69 11.30
N GLN A 339 15.82 9.05 10.11
CA GLN A 339 16.04 10.44 9.72
C GLN A 339 14.74 11.27 9.81
N ALA A 340 14.74 12.42 10.48
CA ALA A 340 13.55 13.27 10.52
C ALA A 340 13.28 13.90 9.13
N PRO A 341 12.00 14.11 8.74
CA PRO A 341 11.67 14.76 7.46
C PRO A 341 11.95 16.27 7.46
N MET A 342 12.34 16.84 8.60
CA MET A 342 12.70 18.26 8.78
C MET A 342 11.60 19.24 8.33
N VAL A 343 10.34 18.83 8.48
CA VAL A 343 9.14 19.64 8.30
C VAL A 343 8.18 19.34 9.45
N PRO A 344 7.23 20.23 9.78
CA PRO A 344 6.21 19.94 10.78
C PRO A 344 5.43 18.67 10.44
N VAL A 345 5.24 17.79 11.43
CA VAL A 345 4.53 16.52 11.28
C VAL A 345 3.46 16.39 12.35
N THR A 346 2.27 15.96 11.96
CA THR A 346 1.24 15.41 12.84
C THR A 346 1.03 13.96 12.49
N CYS A 347 1.20 13.07 13.47
CA CYS A 347 0.88 11.65 13.33
C CYS A 347 -0.42 11.35 14.09
N VAL A 348 -1.38 10.75 13.42
CA VAL A 348 -2.65 10.31 13.99
C VAL A 348 -2.67 8.79 13.97
N ASN A 349 -2.68 8.14 15.13
CA ASN A 349 -2.66 6.68 15.25
C ASN A 349 -3.87 6.20 16.06
N GLY A 350 -4.44 5.06 15.68
CA GLY A 350 -5.41 4.34 16.51
C GLY A 350 -4.70 3.66 17.69
N VAL A 351 -5.32 3.68 18.87
CA VAL A 351 -4.82 3.05 20.10
C VAL A 351 -5.97 2.36 20.84
N GLY A 352 -5.66 1.41 21.72
CA GLY A 352 -6.66 0.73 22.55
C GLY A 352 -7.44 -0.39 21.84
N HIS A 353 -6.89 -0.92 20.75
CA HIS A 353 -7.45 -2.07 20.02
C HIS A 353 -6.43 -3.20 19.95
N ASP A 354 -6.87 -4.42 20.27
CA ASP A 354 -6.03 -5.61 20.18
C ASP A 354 -5.53 -5.79 18.74
N THR A 355 -4.21 -5.80 18.59
CA THR A 355 -3.52 -5.94 17.31
C THR A 355 -2.59 -7.15 17.42
N PRO A 356 -2.53 -8.04 16.42
CA PRO A 356 -1.62 -9.17 16.45
C PRO A 356 -0.15 -8.74 16.62
N GLU A 357 0.53 -9.34 17.58
CA GLU A 357 1.95 -9.16 17.94
C GLU A 357 2.73 -10.46 17.84
#